data_AF-A0A3S1CW76-F1
#
_entry.id   AF-A0A3S1CW76-F1
#
_cell.length_a   1.000
_cell.length_b   1.000
_cell.length_c   1.000
_cell.angle_alpha   90.00
_cell.angle_beta   90.00
_cell.angle_gamma   90.00
#
_symmetry.space_group_name_H-M   'P 1'
#
loop_
_entity.id
_entity.type
_entity.pdbx_description
1 polymer ?
#
loop_
_entity_poly.entity_id
_entity_poly.type
_entity_poly.pdbx_seq_one_letter_code
_entity_poly.pdbx_strand_id
1 'polypeptide(L)'
;MSLPSAIFRNDERAHQLVFDRPSGIIVAHEAEDFLPALEIAQAAHDAGKWLAGYFSYEAGYLLEPKLVPLLPGGRRAPLVCLGIFDAPVEQTVVRSHAPATNGPIFDARAAWSSEDYAKRFARLHNH
;
A
#
# COMPACT_ATOMS: atom_id res chain seq x y z
N MET A 1 -5.26 18.95 -13.43
CA MET A 1 -4.66 17.65 -13.11
C MET A 1 -5.24 17.20 -11.77
N SER A 2 -5.74 15.97 -11.66
CA SER A 2 -6.16 15.44 -10.35
C SER A 2 -4.92 15.35 -9.46
N LEU A 3 -4.99 15.93 -8.27
CA LEU A 3 -3.93 15.74 -7.28
C LEU A 3 -3.96 14.28 -6.80
N PRO A 4 -2.81 13.70 -6.42
CA PRO A 4 -2.78 12.38 -5.81
C PRO A 4 -3.62 12.39 -4.52
N SER A 5 -4.52 11.42 -4.41
CA SER A 5 -5.43 11.28 -3.27
C SER A 5 -5.44 9.83 -2.77
N ALA A 6 -5.61 9.65 -1.46
CA ALA A 6 -5.84 8.34 -0.85
C ALA A 6 -7.23 8.31 -0.22
N ILE A 7 -7.99 7.24 -0.48
CA ILE A 7 -9.35 7.07 0.04
C ILE A 7 -9.42 5.76 0.81
N PHE A 8 -9.78 5.85 2.08
CA PHE A 8 -10.00 4.68 2.94
C PHE A 8 -11.49 4.57 3.22
N ARG A 9 -12.12 3.53 2.67
CA ARG A 9 -13.56 3.31 2.78
C ARG A 9 -13.88 2.23 3.79
N ASN A 10 -14.88 2.49 4.64
CA ASN A 10 -15.52 1.52 5.50
C ASN A 10 -16.95 1.30 5.00
N ASP A 11 -17.15 0.21 4.26
CA ASP A 11 -18.45 -0.12 3.65
C ASP A 11 -19.51 -0.54 4.68
N GLU A 12 -19.09 -1.14 5.80
CA GLU A 12 -20.00 -1.54 6.88
C GLU A 12 -20.67 -0.32 7.51
N ARG A 13 -19.88 0.72 7.78
CA ARG A 13 -20.37 1.97 8.36
C ARG A 13 -20.88 2.97 7.33
N ALA A 14 -20.58 2.77 6.04
CA ALA A 14 -20.86 3.73 4.97
C ALA A 14 -20.16 5.09 5.19
N HIS A 15 -18.91 5.05 5.63
CA HIS A 15 -18.04 6.22 5.79
C HIS A 15 -16.75 6.04 4.98
N GLN A 16 -16.16 7.13 4.52
CA GLN A 16 -14.81 7.14 3.97
C GLN A 16 -14.00 8.32 4.49
N LEU A 17 -12.70 8.10 4.64
CA LEU A 17 -11.70 9.14 4.88
C LEU A 17 -11.03 9.47 3.54
N VAL A 18 -11.08 10.73 3.14
CA VAL A 18 -10.47 11.24 1.92
C VAL A 18 -9.27 12.10 2.29
N PHE A 19 -8.10 11.68 1.84
CA PHE A 19 -6.87 12.46 1.90
C PHE A 19 -6.64 13.08 0.52
N ASP A 20 -6.87 14.38 0.38
CA ASP A 20 -6.62 15.14 -0.84
C ASP A 20 -5.60 16.27 -0.58
N ARG A 21 -5.02 16.82 -1.64
CA ARG A 21 -4.07 17.96 -1.57
C ARG A 21 -2.93 17.74 -0.56
N PRO A 22 -2.08 16.73 -0.76
CA PRO A 22 -0.94 16.53 0.15
C PRO A 22 -0.02 17.75 0.16
N SER A 23 0.45 18.14 1.35
CA SER A 23 1.47 19.19 1.52
C SER A 23 2.87 18.70 1.12
N GLY A 24 3.05 17.38 1.05
CA GLY A 24 4.27 16.73 0.58
C GLY A 24 4.03 15.26 0.27
N ILE A 25 4.91 14.66 -0.52
CA ILE A 25 4.87 13.23 -0.84
C ILE A 25 6.26 12.65 -0.57
N ILE A 26 6.30 11.59 0.23
CA ILE A 26 7.48 10.83 0.57
C ILE A 26 7.50 9.60 -0.34
N VAL A 27 8.57 9.43 -1.11
CA VAL A 27 8.77 8.28 -1.99
C VAL A 27 10.17 7.73 -1.78
N ALA A 28 10.29 6.42 -1.58
CA ALA A 28 11.57 5.72 -1.52
C ALA A 28 11.60 4.65 -2.60
N HIS A 29 12.49 4.76 -3.58
CA HIS A 29 12.65 3.74 -4.62
C HIS A 29 13.72 2.73 -4.27
N GLU A 30 14.84 3.20 -3.70
CA GLU A 30 15.99 2.38 -3.37
C GLU A 30 16.15 2.14 -1.87
N ALA A 31 16.97 1.14 -1.53
CA ALA A 31 17.19 0.73 -0.14
C ALA A 31 17.77 1.87 0.71
N GLU A 32 18.64 2.69 0.13
CA GLU A 32 19.25 3.85 0.80
C GLU A 32 18.25 4.97 1.10
N ASP A 33 17.16 5.07 0.34
CA ASP A 33 16.11 6.08 0.53
C ASP A 33 15.13 5.68 1.66
N PHE A 34 15.10 4.40 2.04
CA PHE A 34 14.06 3.86 2.90
C PHE A 34 14.10 4.42 4.33
N LEU A 35 15.27 4.42 4.98
CA LEU A 35 15.41 4.98 6.32
C LEU A 35 15.17 6.51 6.33
N PRO A 36 15.77 7.31 5.44
CA PRO A 36 15.43 8.73 5.32
C PRO A 36 13.94 9.01 5.12
N ALA A 37 13.25 8.20 4.30
CA ALA A 37 11.81 8.32 4.10
C ALA A 37 11.01 8.07 5.39
N LEU A 38 11.42 7.10 6.21
CA LEU A 38 10.81 6.84 7.52
C LEU A 38 11.07 7.99 8.50
N GLU A 39 12.25 8.59 8.49
CA GLU A 39 12.56 9.75 9.34
C GLU A 39 11.69 10.96 8.97
N ILE A 40 11.51 11.24 7.68
CA ILE A 40 10.62 12.31 7.20
C ILE A 40 9.16 12.02 7.60
N ALA A 41 8.73 10.76 7.46
CA ALA A 41 7.39 10.34 7.87
C ALA A 41 7.19 10.55 9.38
N GLN A 42 8.14 10.11 10.21
CA GLN A 42 8.08 10.29 11.66
C GLN A 42 8.04 11.77 12.04
N ALA A 43 8.92 12.60 11.46
CA ALA A 43 8.93 14.03 11.74
C ALA A 43 7.62 14.73 11.35
N ALA A 44 7.01 14.33 10.22
CA ALA A 44 5.70 14.85 9.83
C ALA A 44 4.61 14.43 10.81
N HIS A 45 4.62 13.17 11.27
CA HIS A 45 3.70 12.67 12.28
C HIS A 45 3.85 13.42 13.61
N ASP A 46 5.09 13.62 14.08
CA ASP A 46 5.40 14.35 15.31
C ASP A 46 4.97 15.83 15.22
N ALA A 47 4.95 16.41 14.02
CA ALA A 47 4.41 17.73 13.74
C ALA A 47 2.87 17.78 13.67
N GLY A 48 2.18 16.68 14.00
CA GLY A 48 0.72 16.58 13.99
C GLY A 48 0.10 16.38 12.61
N LYS A 49 0.89 16.04 11.59
CA LYS A 49 0.38 15.73 10.25
C LYS A 49 -0.14 14.30 10.18
N TRP A 50 -1.05 14.07 9.26
CA TRP A 50 -1.54 12.76 8.88
C TRP A 50 -0.73 12.22 7.70
N LEU A 51 -0.50 10.91 7.71
CA LEU A 51 0.16 10.20 6.63
C LEU A 51 -0.81 9.21 6.01
N ALA A 52 -0.86 9.17 4.68
CA ALA A 52 -1.67 8.21 3.96
C ALA A 52 -0.96 7.73 2.69
N GLY A 53 -0.94 6.41 2.48
CA GLY A 53 -0.29 5.79 1.33
C GLY A 53 0.01 4.32 1.61
N TYR A 54 1.14 3.82 1.13
CA TYR A 54 1.49 2.41 1.25
C TYR A 54 3.00 2.15 1.39
N PHE A 55 3.31 0.98 1.93
CA PHE A 55 4.61 0.32 1.84
C PHE A 55 4.48 -0.89 0.92
N SER A 56 5.48 -1.11 0.05
CA SER A 56 5.54 -2.34 -0.75
C SER A 56 5.84 -3.55 0.13
N TYR A 57 5.54 -4.76 -0.36
CA TYR A 57 5.95 -5.99 0.31
C TYR A 57 7.48 -6.06 0.45
N GLU A 58 8.20 -5.63 -0.57
CA GLU A 58 9.66 -5.61 -0.63
C GLU A 58 10.30 -4.71 0.44
N ALA A 59 9.59 -3.70 0.94
CA ALA A 59 10.08 -2.86 2.04
C ALA A 59 10.37 -3.67 3.31
N GLY A 60 9.67 -4.79 3.53
CA GLY A 60 9.91 -5.66 4.69
C GLY A 60 11.33 -6.25 4.75
N TYR A 61 12.02 -6.38 3.61
CA TYR A 61 13.39 -6.88 3.55
C TYR A 61 14.40 -5.92 4.22
N LEU A 62 14.05 -4.65 4.35
CA LEU A 62 14.91 -3.62 4.95
C LEU A 62 14.77 -3.53 6.47
N LEU A 63 13.79 -4.23 7.05
CA LEU A 63 13.56 -4.25 8.50
C LEU A 63 14.39 -5.32 9.23
N GLU A 64 14.98 -6.27 8.50
CA GLU A 64 15.86 -7.31 9.03
C GLU A 64 17.17 -7.31 8.23
N PRO A 65 18.32 -6.94 8.83
CA PRO A 65 19.61 -6.85 8.13
C PRO A 65 19.98 -8.09 7.32
N LYS A 66 19.60 -9.29 7.78
CA LYS A 66 19.87 -10.56 7.07
C LYS A 66 19.07 -10.72 5.77
N LEU A 67 17.96 -10.00 5.63
CA LEU A 67 17.11 -10.05 4.44
C LEU A 67 17.50 -8.99 3.40
N VAL A 68 18.24 -7.94 3.76
CA VAL A 68 18.68 -6.88 2.84
C VAL A 68 19.32 -7.43 1.54
N PRO A 69 20.22 -8.44 1.58
CA PRO A 69 20.80 -9.01 0.36
C PRO A 69 19.78 -9.73 -0.55
N LEU A 70 18.60 -10.06 -0.04
CA LEU A 70 17.51 -10.72 -0.77
C LEU A 70 16.50 -9.72 -1.37
N LEU A 71 16.71 -8.41 -1.18
CA LEU A 71 15.84 -7.38 -1.74
C LEU A 71 15.81 -7.49 -3.29
N PRO A 72 14.65 -7.73 -3.92
CA PRO A 72 14.57 -7.87 -5.37
C PRO A 72 14.88 -6.54 -6.07
N GLY A 73 15.78 -6.52 -7.05
CA GLY A 73 16.01 -5.35 -7.92
C GLY A 73 14.92 -5.16 -8.98
N GLY A 74 14.94 -4.04 -9.71
CA GLY A 74 14.04 -3.79 -10.85
C GLY A 74 12.55 -3.69 -10.47
N ARG A 75 12.26 -3.23 -9.25
CA ARG A 75 10.90 -3.12 -8.71
C ARG A 75 10.08 -2.11 -9.52
N ARG A 76 8.81 -2.46 -9.80
CA ARG A 76 7.88 -1.59 -10.54
C ARG A 76 7.17 -0.56 -9.64
N ALA A 77 7.26 -0.72 -8.34
CA ALA A 77 6.69 0.17 -7.35
C ALA A 77 7.78 0.61 -6.36
N PRO A 78 7.68 1.83 -5.80
CA PRO A 78 8.56 2.27 -4.73
C PRO A 78 8.36 1.42 -3.47
N LEU A 79 9.38 1.39 -2.62
CA LEU A 79 9.36 0.77 -1.30
C LEU A 79 8.36 1.48 -0.36
N VAL A 80 8.30 2.81 -0.47
CA VAL A 80 7.40 3.69 0.30
C VAL A 80 6.77 4.70 -0.64
N CYS A 81 5.48 4.96 -0.47
CA CYS A 81 4.80 6.10 -1.08
C CYS A 81 3.74 6.62 -0.10
N LEU A 82 4.01 7.75 0.55
CA LEU A 82 3.14 8.37 1.56
C LEU A 82 2.90 9.84 1.24
N GLY A 83 1.66 10.28 1.25
CA GLY A 83 1.32 11.70 1.27
C GLY A 83 1.27 12.22 2.71
N ILE A 84 1.63 13.50 2.89
CA ILE A 84 1.52 14.25 4.15
C ILE A 84 0.32 15.18 4.05
N PHE A 85 -0.55 15.16 5.06
CA PHE A 85 -1.84 15.87 5.06
C PHE A 85 -2.08 16.57 6.41
N ASP A 86 -2.92 17.61 6.41
CA ASP A 86 -3.34 18.28 7.65
C ASP A 86 -4.38 17.44 8.42
N ALA A 87 -5.36 16.88 7.72
CA ALA A 87 -6.37 15.97 8.23
C ALA A 87 -7.10 15.27 7.07
N PRO A 88 -7.71 14.09 7.28
CA PRO A 88 -8.67 13.55 6.33
C PRO A 88 -9.98 14.36 6.32
N VAL A 89 -10.63 14.39 5.17
CA VAL A 89 -12.05 14.76 5.06
C VAL A 89 -12.89 13.51 5.26
N GLU A 90 -13.70 13.50 6.31
CA GLU A 90 -14.67 12.42 6.52
C GLU A 90 -15.93 12.66 5.69
N GLN A 91 -16.39 11.63 4.98
CA GLN A 91 -17.56 11.69 4.12
C GLN A 91 -18.45 10.47 4.34
N THR A 92 -19.76 10.69 4.48
CA THR A 92 -20.75 9.62 4.39
C THR A 92 -20.86 9.16 2.94
N VAL A 93 -20.72 7.86 2.72
CA VAL A 93 -20.86 7.24 1.42
C VAL A 93 -22.33 6.85 1.23
N VAL A 94 -23.00 7.48 0.27
CA VAL A 94 -24.33 7.04 -0.13
C VAL A 94 -24.19 5.64 -0.74
N ARG A 95 -24.81 4.64 -0.13
CA ARG A 95 -24.89 3.29 -0.71
C ARG A 95 -25.63 3.35 -2.03
N SER A 96 -24.90 3.27 -3.14
CA SER A 96 -25.51 3.14 -4.44
C SER A 96 -26.13 1.75 -4.56
N HIS A 97 -27.44 1.68 -4.79
CA HIS A 97 -28.12 0.45 -5.18
C HIS A 97 -27.95 0.15 -6.67
N ALA A 98 -27.22 1.00 -7.40
CA ALA A 98 -26.84 0.75 -8.77
C ALA A 98 -25.96 -0.51 -8.83
N PRO A 99 -26.19 -1.41 -9.79
CA PRO A 99 -25.30 -2.55 -10.01
C PRO A 99 -23.88 -2.05 -10.23
N ALA A 100 -22.90 -2.72 -9.61
CA ALA A 100 -21.50 -2.35 -9.72
C ALA A 100 -21.10 -2.19 -11.19
N THR A 101 -20.61 -1.00 -11.55
CA THR A 101 -20.22 -0.64 -12.92
C THR A 101 -18.81 -1.09 -13.29
N ASN A 102 -18.08 -1.67 -12.34
CA ASN A 102 -16.86 -2.41 -12.61
C ASN A 102 -17.29 -3.61 -13.44
N GLY A 103 -17.21 -3.50 -14.76
CA GLY A 103 -17.59 -4.56 -15.70
C GLY A 103 -16.98 -5.90 -15.25
N PRO A 104 -17.56 -7.03 -15.69
CA PRO A 104 -17.20 -8.33 -15.13
C PRO A 104 -15.69 -8.53 -15.18
N ILE A 105 -15.11 -9.05 -14.09
CA ILE A 105 -13.75 -9.57 -14.14
C ILE A 105 -13.83 -10.82 -15.00
N PHE A 106 -13.31 -10.74 -16.22
CA PHE A 106 -13.27 -11.87 -17.16
C PHE A 106 -11.96 -12.64 -16.98
N ASP A 107 -12.01 -13.96 -17.21
CA ASP A 107 -10.84 -14.83 -17.32
C ASP A 107 -9.88 -14.78 -16.12
N ALA A 108 -10.39 -14.48 -14.93
CA ALA A 108 -9.62 -14.63 -13.70
C ALA A 108 -9.24 -16.11 -13.53
N ARG A 109 -7.96 -16.40 -13.73
CA ARG A 109 -7.38 -17.74 -13.56
C ARG A 109 -6.35 -17.70 -12.46
N ALA A 110 -6.33 -18.76 -11.65
CA ALA A 110 -5.27 -18.95 -10.67
C ALA A 110 -3.93 -19.04 -11.41
N ALA A 111 -2.93 -18.29 -10.92
CA ALA A 111 -1.58 -18.36 -11.48
C ALA A 111 -0.92 -19.73 -11.24
N TRP A 112 -1.33 -20.43 -10.19
CA TRP A 112 -0.90 -21.80 -9.86
C TRP A 112 -2.10 -22.73 -9.80
N SER A 113 -1.93 -23.96 -10.28
CA SER A 113 -2.89 -25.03 -10.02
C SER A 113 -2.82 -25.47 -8.55
N SER A 114 -3.84 -26.21 -8.09
CA SER A 114 -3.82 -26.82 -6.76
C SER A 114 -2.63 -27.77 -6.58
N GLU A 115 -2.24 -28.48 -7.64
CA GLU A 115 -1.10 -29.40 -7.61
C GLU A 115 0.23 -28.66 -7.50
N ASP A 116 0.38 -27.54 -8.24
CA ASP A 116 1.54 -26.66 -8.18
C ASP A 116 1.72 -26.06 -6.78
N TYR A 117 0.61 -25.66 -6.16
CA TYR A 117 0.62 -25.15 -4.80
C TYR A 117 1.01 -26.25 -3.79
N ALA A 118 0.40 -27.44 -3.89
CA ALA A 118 0.65 -28.55 -2.96
C ALA A 118 2.14 -28.95 -2.91
N LYS A 119 2.82 -29.00 -4.07
CA LYS A 119 4.26 -29.30 -4.14
C LYS A 119 5.12 -28.29 -3.38
N ARG A 120 4.81 -26.98 -3.52
CA ARG A 120 5.54 -25.91 -2.82
C ARG A 120 5.24 -25.92 -1.32
N PHE A 121 3.98 -26.15 -0.96
CA PHE A 121 3.55 -26.24 0.43
C PHE A 121 4.21 -27.41 1.16
N ALA A 122 4.26 -28.60 0.54
CA ALA A 122 4.89 -29.78 1.14
C ALA A 122 6.39 -29.55 1.45
N ARG A 123 7.11 -28.81 0.58
CA ARG A 123 8.50 -28.42 0.85
C ARG A 123 8.63 -27.57 2.11
N LEU A 124 7.73 -26.61 2.32
CA LEU A 124 7.71 -25.78 3.52
C LEU A 124 7.32 -26.58 4.77
N HIS A 125 6.33 -27.46 4.66
CA HIS A 125 5.81 -28.23 5.79
C HIS A 125 6.80 -29.28 6.34
N ASN A 126 7.71 -29.78 5.49
CA ASN A 126 8.70 -30.80 5.86
C ASN A 126 10.03 -30.20 6.38
N HIS A 127 10.10 -28.89 6.61
CA HIS A 127 11.25 -28.18 7.21
C HIS A 127 11.00 -27.92 8.69
#